data_AF-A0A2V9ZR82-F1
#
_entry.id   AF-A0A2V9ZR82-F1
#
_cell.length_a   1.000
_cell.length_b   1.000
_cell.length_c   1.000
_cell.angle_alpha   90.00
_cell.angle_beta   90.00
_cell.angle_gamma   90.00
#
_symmetry.space_group_name_H-M   'P 1'
#
loop_
_entity.id
_entity.type
_entity.pdbx_description
1 polymer ?
#
loop_
_entity_poly.entity_id
_entity_poly.type
_entity_poly.pdbx_seq_one_letter_code
_entity_poly.pdbx_strand_id
1 'polypeptide(L)'
;MRLLPSGDWLSVVLIVFPAAEKSSLSQEIKDNAKLQHHYNLTVIAVGKNEVTTAKAEAEEYRKGAEASNNVVQTRLAHELAGIIALAEKDYDHAIVELQQANQQNPRNLFRLSQAYAGKGDDAKAKEFASKASSFNSLPQLNYAFIRTRALRMCPPVRPLGTSDVVGNFNRRL
;
A
#
# COMPACT_ATOMS: atom_id res chain seq x y z
N MET A 1 6.65 13.97 17.17
CA MET A 1 7.39 12.73 16.86
C MET A 1 7.53 12.64 15.34
N ARG A 2 8.65 13.13 14.78
CA ARG A 2 8.97 13.06 13.35
C ARG A 2 9.59 11.68 13.09
N LEU A 3 8.89 10.81 12.38
CA LEU A 3 9.49 9.60 11.83
C LEU A 3 10.37 10.03 10.65
N LEU A 4 11.68 9.81 10.76
CA LEU A 4 12.64 9.94 9.66
C LEU A 4 12.35 8.86 8.61
N PRO A 5 12.37 9.16 7.30
CA PRO A 5 12.17 8.14 6.29
C PRO A 5 13.46 7.35 6.05
N SER A 6 13.35 6.05 6.21
CA SER A 6 14.31 5.05 5.76
C SER A 6 14.32 4.98 4.23
N GLY A 7 15.48 5.24 3.64
CA GLY A 7 15.76 5.08 2.20
C GLY A 7 15.24 6.25 1.36
N ASP A 8 16.10 6.80 0.51
CA ASP A 8 15.73 7.89 -0.39
C ASP A 8 14.91 7.37 -1.58
N TRP A 9 13.64 7.01 -1.31
CA TRP A 9 12.68 6.53 -2.30
C TRP A 9 12.43 7.54 -3.42
N LEU A 10 12.65 8.83 -3.14
CA LEU A 10 12.55 9.91 -4.13
C LEU A 10 13.62 9.76 -5.22
N SER A 11 14.85 9.40 -4.84
CA SER A 11 15.93 9.17 -5.80
C SER A 11 15.63 8.00 -6.76
N VAL A 12 15.05 6.90 -6.29
CA VAL A 12 14.70 5.76 -7.17
C VAL A 12 13.58 6.14 -8.15
N VAL A 13 12.56 6.84 -7.68
CA VAL A 13 11.43 7.30 -8.51
C VAL A 13 11.87 8.27 -9.62
N LEU A 14 12.82 9.15 -9.33
CA LEU A 14 13.31 10.16 -10.28
C LEU A 14 14.32 9.59 -11.30
N ILE A 15 14.97 8.46 -11.01
CA ILE A 15 15.97 7.86 -11.90
C ILE A 15 15.34 6.91 -12.94
N VAL A 16 14.29 6.18 -12.56
CA VAL A 16 13.75 5.08 -13.40
C VAL A 16 13.09 5.58 -14.70
N PHE A 17 12.31 6.67 -14.66
CA PHE A 17 11.63 7.17 -15.85
C PHE A 17 12.60 7.72 -16.92
N PRO A 18 13.56 8.62 -16.60
CA PRO A 18 14.54 9.10 -17.58
C PRO A 18 15.40 7.97 -18.19
N ALA A 19 15.66 6.90 -17.44
CA ALA A 19 16.37 5.73 -17.94
C ALA A 19 15.54 4.93 -18.96
N ALA A 20 14.25 4.73 -18.70
CA ALA A 20 13.34 4.07 -19.64
C ALA A 20 13.20 4.85 -20.96
N GLU A 21 13.05 6.17 -20.90
CA GLU A 21 12.93 7.05 -22.07
C GLU A 21 14.11 6.91 -23.03
N LYS A 22 15.34 6.91 -22.49
CA LYS A 22 16.59 6.84 -23.27
C LYS A 22 16.97 5.42 -23.72
N SER A 23 16.22 4.41 -23.31
CA SER A 23 16.52 3.01 -23.62
C SER A 23 16.01 2.59 -25.00
N SER A 24 16.43 1.39 -25.43
CA SER A 24 15.90 0.70 -26.60
C SER A 24 14.67 -0.19 -26.29
N LEU A 25 14.00 0.03 -25.15
CA LEU A 25 12.79 -0.71 -24.78
C LEU A 25 11.64 -0.41 -25.75
N SER A 26 10.66 -1.31 -25.80
CA SER A 26 9.46 -1.13 -26.63
C SER A 26 8.69 0.13 -26.19
N GLN A 27 7.93 0.69 -27.14
CA GLN A 27 7.10 1.87 -26.86
C GLN A 27 6.11 1.61 -25.72
N GLU A 28 5.51 0.42 -25.68
CA GLU A 28 4.62 0.00 -24.59
C GLU A 28 5.29 0.07 -23.20
N ILE A 29 6.56 -0.34 -23.09
CA ILE A 29 7.28 -0.26 -21.81
C ILE A 29 7.55 1.19 -21.43
N LYS A 30 7.88 2.05 -22.40
CA LYS A 30 8.09 3.49 -22.16
C LYS A 30 6.79 4.18 -21.75
N ASP A 31 5.69 3.86 -22.40
CA ASP A 31 4.37 4.41 -22.09
C ASP A 31 3.93 3.99 -20.68
N ASN A 32 4.14 2.72 -20.30
CA ASN A 32 3.90 2.25 -18.94
C ASN A 32 4.81 2.94 -17.91
N ALA A 33 6.09 3.16 -18.23
CA ALA A 33 7.01 3.89 -17.36
C ALA A 33 6.60 5.34 -17.16
N LYS A 34 6.12 6.00 -18.23
CA LYS A 34 5.55 7.35 -18.16
C LYS A 34 4.30 7.39 -17.28
N LEU A 35 3.42 6.40 -17.44
CA LEU A 35 2.23 6.31 -16.59
C LEU A 35 2.61 6.15 -15.12
N GLN A 36 3.54 5.26 -14.80
CA GLN A 36 4.03 5.10 -13.44
C GLN A 36 4.70 6.37 -12.90
N HIS A 37 5.32 7.19 -13.75
CA HIS A 37 5.87 8.48 -13.37
C HIS A 37 4.78 9.45 -12.90
N HIS A 38 3.69 9.61 -13.67
CA HIS A 38 2.54 10.43 -13.28
C HIS A 38 1.90 9.96 -11.96
N TYR A 39 1.80 8.65 -11.75
CA TYR A 39 1.35 8.08 -10.46
C TYR A 39 2.23 8.58 -9.30
N ASN A 40 3.54 8.46 -9.45
CA ASN A 40 4.47 8.83 -8.40
C ASN A 40 4.46 10.34 -8.13
N LEU A 41 4.39 11.17 -9.18
CA LEU A 41 4.27 12.62 -9.04
C LEU A 41 2.99 13.01 -8.30
N THR A 42 1.87 12.34 -8.58
CA THR A 42 0.62 12.54 -7.86
C THR A 42 0.79 12.30 -6.36
N VAL A 43 1.34 11.14 -5.97
CA VAL A 43 1.53 10.78 -4.55
C VAL A 43 2.48 11.75 -3.84
N ILE A 44 3.55 12.19 -4.53
CA ILE A 44 4.49 13.19 -4.00
C ILE A 44 3.80 14.53 -3.80
N ALA A 45 3.05 15.01 -4.80
CA ALA A 45 2.33 16.28 -4.74
C ALA A 45 1.30 16.28 -3.61
N VAL A 46 0.54 15.20 -3.42
CA VAL A 46 -0.36 15.06 -2.25
C VAL A 46 0.42 15.13 -0.94
N GLY A 47 1.55 14.42 -0.83
CA GLY A 47 2.41 14.46 0.36
C GLY A 47 2.98 15.86 0.67
N LYS A 48 3.11 16.71 -0.36
CA LYS A 48 3.53 18.12 -0.24
C LYS A 48 2.36 19.10 -0.09
N ASN A 49 1.12 18.61 -0.06
CA ASN A 49 -0.10 19.42 -0.06
C ASN A 49 -0.25 20.30 -1.33
N GLU A 50 0.38 19.89 -2.45
CA GLU A 50 0.29 20.53 -3.76
C GLU A 50 -0.89 19.95 -4.56
N VAL A 51 -2.11 20.13 -4.05
CA VAL A 51 -3.31 19.44 -4.56
C VAL A 51 -3.59 19.73 -6.05
N THR A 52 -3.31 20.96 -6.52
CA THR A 52 -3.49 21.31 -7.94
C THR A 52 -2.55 20.50 -8.84
N THR A 53 -1.28 20.37 -8.45
CA THR A 53 -0.30 19.53 -9.14
C THR A 53 -0.72 18.07 -9.11
N ALA A 54 -1.16 17.58 -7.94
CA ALA A 54 -1.63 16.20 -7.81
C ALA A 54 -2.79 15.88 -8.77
N LYS A 55 -3.76 16.78 -8.91
CA LYS A 55 -4.89 16.63 -9.84
C LYS A 55 -4.43 16.56 -11.30
N ALA A 56 -3.51 17.44 -11.70
CA ALA A 56 -2.99 17.46 -13.06
C ALA A 56 -2.28 16.13 -13.41
N GLU A 57 -1.42 15.65 -12.51
CA GLU A 57 -0.68 14.39 -12.70
C GLU A 57 -1.60 13.16 -12.67
N ALA A 58 -2.59 13.15 -11.78
CA ALA A 58 -3.57 12.06 -11.69
C ALA A 58 -4.45 11.98 -12.95
N GLU A 59 -4.75 13.11 -13.57
CA GLU A 59 -5.53 13.15 -14.81
C GLU A 59 -4.74 12.58 -15.99
N GLU A 60 -3.44 12.87 -16.10
CA GLU A 60 -2.58 12.23 -17.10
C GLU A 60 -2.47 10.72 -16.87
N TYR A 61 -2.40 10.29 -15.60
CA TYR A 61 -2.48 8.88 -15.25
C TYR A 61 -3.81 8.24 -15.68
N ARG A 62 -4.95 8.89 -15.38
CA ARG A 62 -6.28 8.37 -15.69
C ARG A 62 -6.48 8.18 -17.19
N LYS A 63 -6.13 9.17 -18.01
CA LYS A 63 -6.21 9.08 -19.47
C LYS A 63 -5.40 7.90 -20.03
N GLY A 64 -4.18 7.72 -19.53
CA GLY A 64 -3.34 6.60 -19.97
C GLY A 64 -3.84 5.23 -19.50
N ALA A 65 -4.39 5.16 -18.29
CA ALA A 65 -5.02 3.94 -17.76
C ALA A 65 -6.28 3.52 -18.55
N GLU A 66 -7.05 4.49 -19.04
CA GLU A 66 -8.21 4.23 -19.91
C GLU A 66 -7.77 3.75 -21.29
N ALA A 67 -6.76 4.39 -21.87
CA ALA A 67 -6.23 4.02 -23.18
C ALA A 67 -5.63 2.59 -23.20
N SER A 68 -5.06 2.14 -22.08
CA SER A 68 -4.43 0.82 -21.98
C SER A 68 -5.42 -0.34 -21.78
N ASN A 69 -6.69 -0.05 -21.46
CA ASN A 69 -7.69 -1.05 -21.06
C ASN A 69 -7.22 -2.00 -19.94
N ASN A 70 -6.29 -1.55 -19.09
CA ASN A 70 -5.72 -2.36 -18.03
C ASN A 70 -6.46 -2.11 -16.71
N VAL A 71 -7.24 -3.11 -16.27
CA VAL A 71 -8.03 -3.06 -15.02
C VAL A 71 -7.17 -2.72 -13.79
N VAL A 72 -5.90 -3.13 -13.75
CA VAL A 72 -4.99 -2.78 -12.66
C VAL A 72 -4.70 -1.28 -12.67
N GLN A 73 -4.45 -0.72 -13.85
CA GLN A 73 -4.20 0.72 -14.00
C GLN A 73 -5.47 1.53 -13.70
N THR A 74 -6.65 1.07 -14.12
CA THR A 74 -7.93 1.71 -13.74
C THR A 74 -8.11 1.75 -12.22
N ARG A 75 -7.83 0.65 -11.51
CA ARG A 75 -7.88 0.62 -10.03
C ARG A 75 -6.87 1.57 -9.38
N LEU A 76 -5.70 1.74 -9.99
CA LEU A 76 -4.71 2.72 -9.53
C LEU A 76 -5.16 4.16 -9.78
N ALA A 77 -5.89 4.43 -10.87
CA ALA A 77 -6.46 5.76 -11.12
C ALA A 77 -7.50 6.10 -10.03
N HIS A 78 -8.38 5.16 -9.67
CA HIS A 78 -9.28 5.30 -8.52
C HIS A 78 -8.53 5.48 -7.18
N GLU A 79 -7.40 4.79 -6.99
CA GLU A 79 -6.54 5.02 -5.82
C GLU A 79 -6.03 6.47 -5.76
N LEU A 80 -5.53 7.02 -6.87
CA LEU A 80 -5.06 8.41 -6.94
C LEU A 80 -6.18 9.42 -6.65
N ALA A 81 -7.34 9.26 -7.29
CA ALA A 81 -8.50 10.12 -7.07
C ALA A 81 -8.93 10.10 -5.60
N GLY A 82 -8.99 8.93 -4.99
CA GLY A 82 -9.31 8.77 -3.56
C GLY A 82 -8.30 9.40 -2.61
N ILE A 83 -7.00 9.32 -2.93
CA ILE A 83 -5.93 9.96 -2.15
C ILE A 83 -6.04 11.49 -2.22
N ILE A 84 -6.34 12.04 -3.40
CA ILE A 84 -6.52 13.48 -3.59
C ILE A 84 -7.75 13.97 -2.82
N ALA A 85 -8.88 13.27 -2.94
CA ALA A 85 -10.12 13.59 -2.23
C ALA A 85 -9.91 13.60 -0.70
N LEU A 86 -9.15 12.63 -0.17
CA LEU A 86 -8.74 12.63 1.25
C LEU A 86 -7.95 13.88 1.65
N ALA A 87 -7.01 14.33 0.80
CA ALA A 87 -6.23 15.54 1.06
C ALA A 87 -7.10 16.80 1.05
N GLU A 88 -8.14 16.80 0.21
CA GLU A 88 -9.16 17.87 0.13
C GLU A 88 -10.21 17.79 1.23
N LYS A 89 -10.19 16.72 2.05
CA LYS A 89 -11.23 16.39 3.03
C LYS A 89 -12.62 16.16 2.41
N ASP A 90 -12.66 15.85 1.11
CA ASP A 90 -13.85 15.36 0.44
C ASP A 90 -14.00 13.87 0.72
N TYR A 91 -14.51 13.58 1.93
CA TYR A 91 -14.58 12.21 2.44
C TYR A 91 -15.58 11.35 1.66
N ASP A 92 -16.67 11.94 1.15
CA ASP A 92 -17.65 11.22 0.36
C ASP A 92 -17.07 10.76 -0.97
N HIS A 93 -16.39 11.67 -1.69
CA HIS A 93 -15.74 11.31 -2.94
C HIS A 93 -14.58 10.33 -2.72
N ALA A 94 -13.78 10.53 -1.66
CA ALA A 94 -12.73 9.59 -1.29
C ALA A 94 -13.23 8.16 -1.09
N ILE A 95 -14.39 7.98 -0.44
CA ILE A 95 -14.98 6.66 -0.23
C ILE A 95 -15.37 6.02 -1.57
N VAL A 96 -16.05 6.76 -2.45
CA VAL A 96 -16.50 6.26 -3.76
C VAL A 96 -15.32 5.78 -4.59
N GLU A 97 -14.25 6.58 -4.66
CA GLU A 97 -13.06 6.23 -5.43
C GLU A 97 -12.28 5.08 -4.80
N LEU A 98 -12.03 5.14 -3.49
CA LEU A 98 -11.26 4.10 -2.81
C LEU A 98 -11.97 2.74 -2.75
N GLN A 99 -13.31 2.68 -2.86
CA GLN A 99 -14.04 1.42 -3.00
C GLN A 99 -13.80 0.76 -4.36
N GLN A 100 -13.55 1.54 -5.40
CA GLN A 100 -13.19 1.05 -6.74
C GLN A 100 -11.69 0.71 -6.87
N ALA A 101 -10.86 1.28 -5.99
CA ALA A 101 -9.45 0.94 -5.89
C ALA A 101 -9.21 -0.51 -5.39
N ASN A 102 -7.96 -0.97 -5.48
CA ASN A 102 -7.60 -2.34 -5.09
C ASN A 102 -7.78 -2.58 -3.57
N GLN A 103 -8.80 -3.34 -3.18
CA GLN A 103 -9.09 -3.73 -1.79
C GLN A 103 -8.10 -4.75 -1.21
N GLN A 104 -7.23 -5.36 -2.04
CA GLN A 104 -6.11 -6.18 -1.59
C GLN A 104 -4.85 -5.35 -1.27
N ASN A 105 -4.96 -4.03 -1.27
CA ASN A 105 -3.92 -3.12 -0.78
C ASN A 105 -4.31 -2.63 0.63
N PRO A 106 -3.57 -3.02 1.70
CA PRO A 106 -3.89 -2.58 3.06
C PRO A 106 -3.80 -1.05 3.24
N ARG A 107 -3.07 -0.33 2.37
CA ARG A 107 -3.08 1.14 2.37
C ARG A 107 -4.41 1.71 1.93
N ASN A 108 -5.07 1.10 0.93
CA ASN A 108 -6.39 1.54 0.48
C ASN A 108 -7.47 1.24 1.53
N LEU A 109 -7.37 0.09 2.21
CA LEU A 109 -8.22 -0.22 3.35
C LEU A 109 -8.04 0.81 4.49
N PHE A 110 -6.80 1.19 4.80
CA PHE A 110 -6.54 2.22 5.81
C PHE A 110 -7.05 3.61 5.37
N ARG A 111 -6.90 3.98 4.10
CA ARG A 111 -7.44 5.24 3.55
C ARG A 111 -8.97 5.29 3.60
N LEU A 112 -9.66 4.18 3.34
CA LEU A 112 -11.11 4.07 3.54
C LEU A 112 -11.48 4.32 5.00
N SER A 113 -10.73 3.74 5.94
CA SER A 113 -10.92 4.00 7.36
C SER A 113 -10.77 5.49 7.70
N GLN A 114 -9.75 6.16 7.16
CA GLN A 114 -9.55 7.61 7.33
C GLN A 114 -10.70 8.44 6.74
N ALA A 115 -11.22 8.06 5.57
CA ALA A 115 -12.34 8.76 4.93
C ALA A 115 -13.62 8.61 5.77
N TYR A 116 -13.95 7.40 6.22
CA TYR A 116 -15.11 7.17 7.09
C TYR A 116 -14.97 7.90 8.44
N ALA A 117 -13.77 7.91 9.03
CA ALA A 117 -13.52 8.67 10.25
C ALA A 117 -13.69 10.18 10.04
N GLY A 118 -13.19 10.72 8.92
CA GLY A 118 -13.37 12.13 8.56
C GLY A 118 -14.84 12.52 8.37
N LYS A 119 -15.67 11.58 7.90
CA LYS A 119 -17.12 11.73 7.79
C LYS A 119 -17.88 11.58 9.13
N GLY A 120 -17.22 11.06 10.17
CA GLY A 120 -17.83 10.75 11.47
C GLY A 120 -18.51 9.38 11.56
N ASP A 121 -18.27 8.48 10.60
CA ASP A 121 -18.74 7.09 10.66
C ASP A 121 -17.69 6.20 11.35
N ASP A 122 -17.68 6.27 12.68
CA ASP A 122 -16.74 5.53 13.52
C ASP A 122 -16.86 4.01 13.37
N ALA A 123 -18.06 3.51 13.06
CA ALA A 123 -18.29 2.09 12.88
C ALA A 123 -17.56 1.57 11.64
N LYS A 124 -17.75 2.25 10.49
CA LYS A 124 -17.04 1.92 9.25
C LYS A 124 -15.54 2.20 9.34
N ALA A 125 -15.14 3.28 10.01
CA ALA A 125 -13.73 3.57 10.25
C ALA A 125 -13.04 2.39 10.95
N LYS A 126 -13.63 1.87 12.04
CA LYS A 126 -13.10 0.72 12.78
C LYS A 126 -13.11 -0.57 11.95
N GLU A 127 -14.16 -0.81 11.17
CA GLU A 127 -14.25 -1.97 10.28
C GLU A 127 -13.06 -2.02 9.30
N PHE A 128 -12.81 -0.92 8.58
CA PHE A 128 -11.74 -0.85 7.59
C PHE A 128 -10.34 -0.78 8.22
N ALA A 129 -10.19 -0.14 9.38
CA ALA A 129 -8.95 -0.19 10.15
C ALA A 129 -8.60 -1.63 10.54
N SER A 130 -9.60 -2.39 11.01
CA SER A 130 -9.42 -3.79 11.39
C SER A 130 -9.02 -4.65 10.18
N LYS A 131 -9.69 -4.46 9.03
CA LYS A 131 -9.32 -5.13 7.77
C LYS A 131 -7.87 -4.82 7.36
N ALA A 132 -7.43 -3.58 7.49
CA ALA A 132 -6.06 -3.18 7.19
C ALA A 132 -5.04 -3.81 8.17
N SER A 133 -5.33 -3.78 9.48
CA SER A 133 -4.42 -4.34 10.51
C SER A 133 -4.36 -5.85 10.51
N SER A 134 -5.45 -6.52 10.14
CA SER A 134 -5.53 -7.98 10.03
C SER A 134 -5.21 -8.45 8.61
N PHE A 135 -4.78 -7.55 7.72
CA PHE A 135 -4.36 -7.93 6.38
C PHE A 135 -3.15 -8.85 6.50
N ASN A 136 -3.37 -10.14 6.27
CA ASN A 136 -2.32 -11.13 6.21
C ASN A 136 -1.59 -10.97 4.88
N SER A 137 -0.78 -9.90 4.77
CA SER A 137 0.22 -9.79 3.71
C SER A 137 1.06 -11.05 3.85
N LEU A 138 0.86 -12.01 2.93
CA LEU A 138 1.46 -13.35 2.96
C LEU A 138 2.79 -13.28 3.71
N PRO A 139 2.98 -13.95 4.87
CA PRO A 139 4.29 -13.98 5.51
C PRO A 139 5.22 -14.41 4.40
N GLN A 140 6.16 -13.53 3.98
CA GLN A 140 6.87 -13.66 2.70
C GLN A 140 7.07 -15.14 2.46
N LEU A 141 6.40 -15.75 1.47
CA LEU A 141 6.22 -17.21 1.47
C LEU A 141 7.56 -17.94 1.67
N ASN A 142 8.62 -17.34 1.12
CA ASN A 142 10.03 -17.64 1.36
C ASN A 142 10.43 -17.64 2.85
N TYR A 143 10.16 -16.57 3.59
CA TYR A 143 10.30 -16.49 5.05
C TYR A 143 9.48 -17.53 5.80
N ALA A 144 8.24 -17.82 5.40
CA ALA A 144 7.42 -18.85 6.04
C ALA A 144 8.04 -20.25 5.90
N PHE A 145 8.58 -20.58 4.73
CA PHE A 145 9.29 -21.85 4.49
C PHE A 145 10.59 -21.97 5.30
N ILE A 146 11.38 -20.90 5.39
CA ILE A 146 12.67 -20.96 6.10
C ILE A 146 12.54 -20.83 7.62
N ARG A 147 11.53 -20.10 8.14
CA ARG A 147 11.38 -19.83 9.58
C ARG A 147 11.26 -21.11 10.40
N THR A 148 10.42 -22.04 9.97
CA THR A 148 10.22 -23.32 10.68
C THR A 148 11.49 -24.16 10.68
N ARG A 149 12.27 -24.13 9.60
CA ARG A 149 13.55 -24.85 9.50
C ARG A 149 14.63 -24.17 10.35
N ALA A 150 14.71 -22.84 10.32
CA ALA A 150 15.65 -22.06 11.12
C ALA A 150 15.41 -22.23 12.63
N LEU A 151 14.15 -22.21 13.09
CA LEU A 151 13.79 -22.46 14.49
C LEU A 151 14.14 -23.88 14.97
N ARG A 152 14.18 -24.88 14.07
CA ARG A 152 14.68 -26.23 14.42
C ARG A 152 16.20 -26.26 14.54
N MET A 153 16.91 -25.49 13.72
CA MET A 153 18.38 -25.45 13.72
C MET A 153 18.93 -24.62 14.89
N CYS A 154 18.25 -23.54 15.25
CA CYS A 154 18.60 -22.69 16.37
C CYS A 154 17.30 -22.22 17.05
N PRO A 155 16.77 -23.02 17.99
CA PRO A 155 15.64 -22.59 18.79
C PRO A 155 16.00 -21.31 19.54
N PRO A 156 15.07 -20.36 19.72
CA PRO A 156 15.32 -19.21 20.56
C PRO A 156 15.71 -19.72 21.96
N VAL A 157 16.79 -19.17 22.50
CA VAL A 157 17.19 -19.45 23.88
C VAL A 157 16.03 -19.01 24.75
N ARG A 158 15.34 -19.98 25.38
CA ARG A 158 14.33 -19.66 26.40
C ARG A 158 15.05 -18.85 27.47
N PRO A 159 14.53 -17.68 27.89
CA PRO A 159 15.04 -17.03 29.08
C PRO A 159 14.96 -18.05 30.22
N LEU A 160 16.09 -18.36 30.83
CA LEU A 160 16.15 -19.18 32.03
C LEU A 160 15.50 -18.37 33.14
N GLY A 161 14.20 -18.56 33.36
CA GLY A 161 13.48 -17.82 34.39
C GLY A 161 11.97 -17.84 34.29
N THR A 162 11.36 -19.02 34.31
CA THR A 162 10.21 -19.33 35.19
C THR A 162 10.14 -20.84 35.32
N SER A 163 10.28 -21.30 36.56
CA SER A 163 10.23 -22.70 37.01
C SER A 163 9.15 -23.53 36.31
N ASP A 164 9.58 -24.70 35.85
CA ASP A 164 8.73 -25.86 35.62
C ASP A 164 7.89 -26.16 36.86
N VAL A 165 6.60 -25.81 36.84
CA VAL A 165 5.60 -26.46 37.69
C VAL A 165 4.30 -26.60 36.90
N VAL A 166 3.76 -27.81 36.94
CA VAL A 166 2.49 -28.29 36.39
C VAL A 166 2.53 -28.57 34.88
N GLY A 167 2.43 -29.80 34.40
CA GLY A 167 2.00 -31.06 35.02
C GLY A 167 1.55 -31.96 33.88
N ASN A 168 2.30 -33.03 33.67
CA ASN A 168 2.05 -34.08 32.69
C ASN A 168 0.76 -34.83 33.10
N PHE A 169 -0.34 -34.74 32.33
CA PHE A 169 -1.46 -35.68 32.45
C PHE A 169 -2.14 -35.93 31.10
N ASN A 170 -2.33 -37.22 30.83
CA ASN A 170 -3.12 -37.86 29.76
C ASN A 170 -2.49 -38.05 28.37
N ARG A 171 -1.64 -39.09 28.29
CA ARG A 171 -1.82 -40.14 27.27
C ARG A 171 -2.75 -41.22 27.83
N ARG A 172 -3.83 -41.53 27.11
CA ARG A 172 -4.59 -42.80 26.98
C ARG A 172 -6.06 -42.46 26.69
N LEU A 173 -6.49 -42.64 25.45
CA LEU A 173 -7.20 -43.81 24.94
C LEU A 173 -6.95 -43.90 23.42
#